data_AF-A0A1X2IZ46-F1
#
_entry.id   AF-A0A1X2IZ46-F1
#
_cell.length_a   1.000
_cell.length_b   1.000
_cell.length_c   1.000
_cell.angle_alpha   90.00
_cell.angle_beta   90.00
_cell.angle_gamma   90.00
#
_symmetry.space_group_name_H-M   'P 1'
#
loop_
_entity.id
_entity.type
_entity.pdbx_description
1 polymer ?
#
loop_
_entity_poly.entity_id
_entity_poly.type
_entity_poly.pdbx_seq_one_letter_code
_entity_poly.pdbx_strand_id
1 'polypeptide(L)'
;MDAATRDTSAMPRRQNPRYDTDAYTPRWVRYTGQQKQGYCESCQPMGKWLQLKNSAYWYHKQFFHGISSVSGQPFSSPLEQRLNKESDLLEGLCHQCLQFVPICNTKRKNSVLWYRHAHKCHIYDKPKPKASQQSNQSNTMPQSTH
;
A
#
# COMPACT_ATOMS: atom_id res chain seq x y z
N MET A 1 -32.39 19.93 -20.36
CA MET A 1 -32.72 19.44 -19.00
C MET A 1 -31.87 18.20 -18.79
N ASP A 2 -30.59 18.41 -18.51
CA ASP A 2 -29.59 17.33 -18.51
C ASP A 2 -29.64 16.57 -17.20
N ALA A 3 -30.31 15.41 -17.23
CA ALA A 3 -30.14 14.39 -16.22
C ALA A 3 -28.70 13.86 -16.32
N ALA A 4 -27.78 14.53 -15.62
CA ALA A 4 -26.44 14.03 -15.38
C ALA A 4 -26.57 12.70 -14.65
N THR A 5 -26.51 11.60 -15.41
CA THR A 5 -26.39 10.24 -14.90
C THR A 5 -25.15 10.24 -14.03
N ARG A 6 -25.34 10.35 -12.70
CA ARG A 6 -24.24 10.19 -11.74
C ARG A 6 -23.65 8.82 -12.00
N ASP A 7 -22.48 8.77 -12.62
CA ASP A 7 -21.77 7.53 -12.85
C ASP A 7 -21.57 6.85 -11.49
N THR A 8 -22.36 5.81 -11.23
CA THR A 8 -22.34 5.06 -9.97
C THR A 8 -20.95 4.46 -9.72
N SER A 9 -20.16 4.26 -10.78
CA SER A 9 -18.79 3.79 -10.66
C SER A 9 -17.87 4.82 -10.01
N ALA A 10 -18.19 6.12 -10.09
CA ALA A 10 -17.41 7.20 -9.46
C ALA A 10 -17.51 7.17 -7.92
N MET A 11 -18.55 6.54 -7.37
CA MET A 11 -18.70 6.39 -5.92
C MET A 11 -17.65 5.41 -5.36
N PRO A 12 -16.89 5.80 -4.32
CA PRO A 12 -15.97 4.91 -3.63
C PRO A 12 -16.69 3.68 -3.09
N ARG A 13 -16.17 2.50 -3.42
CA ARG A 13 -16.62 1.21 -2.90
C ARG A 13 -15.49 0.49 -2.18
N ARG A 14 -15.84 -0.26 -1.14
CA ARG A 14 -14.86 -1.03 -0.36
C ARG A 14 -14.30 -2.20 -1.18
N GLN A 15 -13.02 -2.47 -1.00
CA GLN A 15 -12.33 -3.66 -1.51
C GLN A 15 -11.73 -4.42 -0.33
N ASN A 16 -11.90 -5.74 -0.33
CA ASN A 16 -11.36 -6.58 0.73
C ASN A 16 -9.83 -6.65 0.63
N PRO A 17 -9.10 -6.45 1.74
CA PRO A 17 -7.66 -6.67 1.78
C PRO A 17 -7.35 -8.17 1.62
N ARG A 18 -6.10 -8.49 1.24
CA ARG A 18 -5.66 -9.89 1.09
C ARG A 18 -5.60 -10.63 2.44
N TYR A 19 -5.30 -9.90 3.50
CA TYR A 19 -5.20 -10.33 4.91
C TYR A 19 -5.35 -9.12 5.83
N ASP A 20 -5.55 -9.33 7.13
CA ASP A 20 -5.97 -8.26 8.07
C ASP A 20 -5.00 -7.07 8.16
N THR A 21 -3.70 -7.33 8.06
CA THR A 21 -2.66 -6.31 8.16
C THR A 21 -2.24 -5.73 6.81
N ASP A 22 -2.85 -6.13 5.69
CA ASP A 22 -2.43 -5.71 4.34
C ASP A 22 -2.57 -4.20 4.13
N ALA A 23 -1.46 -3.48 4.29
CA ALA A 23 -1.38 -2.06 4.04
C ALA A 23 -1.09 -1.75 2.56
N TYR A 24 -0.87 -2.75 1.70
CA TYR A 24 -0.52 -2.56 0.29
C TYR A 24 -1.75 -2.49 -0.62
N THR A 25 -2.79 -3.27 -0.34
CA THR A 25 -4.02 -3.29 -1.15
C THR A 25 -4.92 -2.08 -0.84
N PRO A 26 -5.50 -1.40 -1.85
CA PRO A 26 -6.43 -0.30 -1.59
C PRO A 26 -7.70 -0.82 -0.92
N ARG A 27 -8.07 -0.24 0.22
CA ARG A 27 -9.35 -0.50 0.90
C ARG A 27 -10.55 0.11 0.18
N TRP A 28 -10.30 1.15 -0.61
CA TRP A 28 -11.32 1.86 -1.37
C TRP A 28 -10.92 1.96 -2.84
N VAL A 29 -11.87 1.64 -3.71
CA VAL A 29 -11.72 1.79 -5.15
C VAL A 29 -12.89 2.55 -5.74
N ARG A 30 -12.65 3.23 -6.86
CA ARG A 30 -13.69 3.86 -7.67
C ARG A 30 -13.39 3.64 -9.15
N TYR A 31 -14.37 3.96 -9.98
CA TYR A 31 -14.43 3.68 -11.41
C TYR A 31 -14.25 2.18 -11.74
N THR A 32 -14.20 1.86 -13.02
CA THR A 32 -13.95 0.51 -13.56
C THR A 32 -12.98 0.58 -14.74
N GLY A 33 -12.51 -0.58 -15.21
CA GLY A 33 -11.67 -0.67 -16.41
C GLY A 33 -10.41 0.19 -16.36
N GLN A 34 -10.20 1.02 -17.40
CA GLN A 34 -9.05 1.92 -17.54
C GLN A 34 -8.98 3.00 -16.48
N GLN A 35 -10.14 3.47 -16.01
CA GLN A 35 -10.22 4.56 -15.07
C GLN A 35 -10.20 4.07 -13.62
N LYS A 36 -10.18 2.75 -13.38
CA LYS A 36 -10.20 2.17 -12.04
C LYS A 36 -9.08 2.76 -11.18
N GLN A 37 -9.44 3.35 -10.05
CA GLN A 37 -8.53 4.00 -9.11
C GLN A 37 -8.62 3.34 -7.74
N GLY A 38 -7.49 3.31 -7.03
CA GLY A 38 -7.39 2.95 -5.62
C GLY A 38 -7.05 4.19 -4.79
N TYR A 39 -7.60 4.27 -3.58
CA TYR A 39 -7.29 5.33 -2.63
C TYR A 39 -6.10 4.93 -1.75
N CYS A 40 -5.09 5.79 -1.69
CA CYS A 40 -3.97 5.66 -0.78
C CYS A 40 -4.26 6.47 0.49
N GLU A 41 -4.61 5.78 1.57
CA GLU A 41 -4.83 6.37 2.90
C GLU A 41 -3.55 6.82 3.61
N SER A 42 -2.39 6.36 3.15
CA SER A 42 -1.08 6.71 3.74
C SER A 42 -0.59 8.10 3.32
N CYS A 43 -1.17 8.72 2.29
CA CYS A 43 -0.79 10.09 1.91
C CYS A 43 -1.45 11.08 2.87
N GLN A 44 -0.65 11.93 3.51
CA GLN A 44 -1.18 13.03 4.32
C GLN A 44 -1.28 14.31 3.47
N PRO A 45 -2.21 15.22 3.78
CA PRO A 45 -3.25 15.12 4.81
C PRO A 45 -4.55 14.43 4.35
N MET A 46 -4.81 14.32 3.04
CA MET A 46 -6.14 13.92 2.52
C MET A 46 -6.16 12.60 1.74
N GLY A 47 -5.10 11.80 1.77
CA GLY A 47 -4.94 10.63 0.92
C GLY A 47 -4.81 10.98 -0.57
N LYS A 48 -4.71 9.96 -1.43
CA LYS A 48 -4.58 10.17 -2.88
C LYS A 48 -5.25 9.07 -3.70
N TRP A 49 -6.09 9.46 -4.66
CA TRP A 49 -6.61 8.54 -5.68
C TRP A 49 -5.58 8.34 -6.78
N LEU A 50 -5.24 7.09 -7.08
CA LEU A 50 -4.26 6.73 -8.09
C LEU A 50 -4.80 5.61 -8.97
N GLN A 51 -4.46 5.65 -10.25
CA GLN A 51 -4.91 4.63 -11.20
C GLN A 51 -4.28 3.27 -10.88
N LEU A 52 -5.09 2.21 -11.00
CA LEU A 52 -4.66 0.84 -10.78
C LEU A 52 -4.13 0.21 -12.07
N LYS A 53 -4.74 0.49 -13.23
CA LYS A 53 -4.42 -0.18 -14.49
C LYS A 53 -3.01 0.14 -15.01
N ASN A 54 -2.53 1.37 -14.85
CA ASN A 54 -1.17 1.76 -15.19
C ASN A 54 -0.17 1.53 -14.02
N SER A 55 -0.58 0.82 -12.98
CA SER A 55 0.21 0.55 -11.78
C SER A 55 0.64 1.77 -10.95
N ALA A 56 0.13 2.98 -11.22
CA ALA A 56 0.51 4.18 -10.48
C ALA A 56 0.30 4.03 -8.97
N TYR A 57 -0.84 3.43 -8.55
CA TYR A 57 -1.11 3.13 -7.15
C TYR A 57 -0.05 2.20 -6.52
N TRP A 58 0.27 1.10 -7.20
CA TRP A 58 1.18 0.07 -6.69
C TRP A 58 2.62 0.58 -6.53
N TYR A 59 3.13 1.29 -7.54
CA TYR A 59 4.43 1.95 -7.47
C TYR A 59 4.47 3.01 -6.37
N HIS A 60 3.39 3.75 -6.19
CA HIS A 60 3.29 4.76 -5.14
C HIS A 60 3.35 4.13 -3.74
N LYS A 61 2.53 3.10 -3.47
CA LYS A 61 2.58 2.39 -2.17
C LYS A 61 3.97 1.82 -1.89
N GLN A 62 4.61 1.25 -2.90
CA GLN A 62 5.90 0.60 -2.71
C GLN A 62 7.06 1.57 -2.53
N PHE A 63 7.18 2.60 -3.38
CA PHE A 63 8.38 3.44 -3.42
C PHE A 63 8.19 4.82 -2.80
N PHE A 64 6.96 5.27 -2.58
CA PHE A 64 6.71 6.51 -1.84
C PHE A 64 6.48 6.21 -0.35
N HIS A 65 5.69 5.17 -0.04
CA HIS A 65 5.38 4.78 1.34
C HIS A 65 6.22 3.60 1.86
N GLY A 66 7.03 2.96 1.02
CA GLY A 66 7.90 1.88 1.47
C GLY A 66 7.16 0.61 1.86
N ILE A 67 6.02 0.30 1.25
CA ILE A 67 5.22 -0.89 1.63
C ILE A 67 5.49 -2.04 0.66
N SER A 68 5.90 -3.18 1.20
CA SER A 68 6.18 -4.40 0.44
C SER A 68 4.92 -4.97 -0.19
N SER A 69 4.99 -5.29 -1.49
CA SER A 69 3.92 -6.02 -2.18
C SER A 69 3.75 -7.46 -1.69
N VAL A 70 4.80 -8.02 -1.07
CA VAL A 70 4.85 -9.41 -0.57
C VAL A 70 4.18 -9.51 0.80
N SER A 71 4.70 -8.81 1.80
CA SER A 71 4.19 -8.87 3.18
C SER A 71 3.03 -7.92 3.45
N GLY A 72 2.80 -6.95 2.57
CA GLY A 72 1.79 -5.91 2.78
C GLY A 72 2.15 -4.96 3.92
N GLN A 73 3.38 -5.04 4.45
CA GLN A 73 3.90 -4.22 5.54
C GLN A 73 4.96 -3.23 5.04
N PRO A 74 5.26 -2.18 5.81
CA PRO A 74 6.43 -1.35 5.58
C PRO A 74 7.71 -2.18 5.48
N PHE A 75 8.63 -1.76 4.63
CA PHE A 75 9.97 -2.32 4.56
C PHE A 75 10.70 -2.09 5.89
N SER A 76 11.53 -3.04 6.28
CA SER A 76 12.40 -2.91 7.45
C SER A 76 13.24 -1.64 7.36
N SER A 77 13.35 -0.92 8.48
CA SER A 77 14.26 0.21 8.61
C SER A 77 15.72 -0.26 8.56
N PRO A 78 16.66 0.61 8.16
CA PRO A 78 18.08 0.31 8.28
C PRO A 78 18.46 0.02 9.74
N LEU A 79 19.44 -0.86 9.94
CA LEU A 79 19.98 -1.17 11.27
C LEU A 79 20.75 0.02 11.85
N GLU A 80 21.48 0.71 10.98
CA GLU A 80 22.27 1.89 11.30
C GLU A 80 22.15 2.91 10.17
N GLN A 81 22.34 4.19 10.47
CA GLN A 81 22.39 5.25 9.47
C GLN A 81 23.69 6.03 9.59
N ARG A 82 24.28 6.40 8.46
CA ARG A 82 25.47 7.24 8.40
C ARG A 82 25.37 8.27 7.30
N LEU A 83 25.96 9.45 7.54
CA LEU A 83 26.15 10.44 6.50
C LEU A 83 27.49 10.20 5.80
N ASN A 84 27.44 9.87 4.51
CA ASN A 84 28.64 9.77 3.69
C ASN A 84 29.07 11.19 3.28
N LYS A 85 30.15 11.69 3.89
CA LYS A 85 30.65 13.06 3.67
C LYS A 85 31.20 13.30 2.26
N GLU A 86 31.65 12.26 1.58
CA GLU A 86 32.21 12.36 0.22
C GLU A 86 31.11 12.45 -0.83
N SER A 87 30.02 11.68 -0.66
CA SER A 87 28.91 11.62 -1.62
C SER A 87 27.69 12.49 -1.25
N ASP A 88 27.69 13.09 -0.06
CA ASP A 88 26.56 13.87 0.48
C ASP A 88 25.23 13.07 0.48
N LEU A 89 25.36 11.77 0.77
CA LEU A 89 24.25 10.82 0.86
C LEU A 89 24.06 10.34 2.29
N LEU A 90 22.80 10.27 2.70
CA LEU A 90 22.41 9.50 3.88
C LEU A 90 22.33 8.03 3.46
N GLU A 91 23.15 7.19 4.08
CA GLU A 91 23.20 5.75 3.86
C GLU A 91 22.60 5.00 5.05
N GLY A 92 22.05 3.82 4.80
CA GLY A 92 21.53 2.91 5.82
C GLY A 92 22.15 1.53 5.69
N LEU A 93 22.44 0.88 6.82
CA LEU A 93 22.90 -0.50 6.86
C LEU A 93 21.72 -1.45 6.65
N CYS A 94 21.75 -2.21 5.56
CA CYS A 94 20.73 -3.22 5.26
C CYS A 94 20.84 -4.43 6.19
N HIS A 95 19.73 -4.83 6.80
CA HIS A 95 19.68 -6.01 7.67
C HIS A 95 19.91 -7.34 6.92
N GLN A 96 19.68 -7.37 5.60
CA GLN A 96 19.75 -8.59 4.80
C GLN A 96 21.13 -8.80 4.19
N CYS A 97 21.67 -7.79 3.48
CA CYS A 97 22.98 -7.91 2.83
C CYS A 97 24.12 -7.32 3.63
N LEU A 98 23.84 -6.67 4.77
CA LEU A 98 24.83 -6.03 5.64
C LEU A 98 25.71 -4.99 4.92
N GLN A 99 25.17 -4.38 3.86
CA GLN A 99 25.83 -3.29 3.14
C GLN A 99 25.17 -1.95 3.47
N PHE A 100 25.99 -0.90 3.52
CA PHE A 100 25.48 0.47 3.52
C PHE A 100 24.98 0.83 2.13
N VAL A 101 23.71 1.23 2.05
CA VAL A 101 23.06 1.61 0.78
C VAL A 101 22.40 2.97 0.89
N PRO A 102 22.28 3.73 -0.21
CA PRO A 102 21.69 5.07 -0.16
C PRO A 102 20.22 5.05 0.28
N ILE A 103 19.87 5.91 1.23
CA ILE A 103 18.49 6.21 1.62
C ILE A 103 17.98 7.41 0.82
N CYS A 104 18.72 8.52 0.88
CA CYS A 104 18.45 9.73 0.13
C CYS A 104 19.66 10.65 0.06
N ASN A 105 19.53 11.68 -0.78
CA ASN A 105 20.44 12.80 -0.75
C ASN A 105 20.08 13.73 0.43
N THR A 106 21.07 14.35 1.07
CA THR A 106 20.85 15.27 2.20
C THR A 106 19.89 16.42 1.89
N LYS A 107 19.84 16.87 0.62
CA LYS A 107 18.95 17.93 0.14
C LYS A 107 17.49 17.47 0.01
N ARG A 108 17.23 16.17 -0.07
CA ARG A 108 15.88 15.61 -0.24
C ARG A 108 15.55 14.58 0.82
N LYS A 109 14.63 14.92 1.71
CA LYS A 109 14.13 14.04 2.79
C LYS A 109 13.08 13.06 2.28
N ASN A 110 13.45 12.15 1.38
CA ASN A 110 12.62 10.98 1.04
C ASN A 110 13.39 9.69 1.31
N SER A 111 12.79 8.52 1.10
CA SER A 111 13.48 7.23 1.34
C SER A 111 13.36 6.31 0.13
N VAL A 112 13.18 6.89 -1.06
CA VAL A 112 12.90 6.14 -2.30
C VAL A 112 14.06 5.21 -2.66
N LEU A 113 15.31 5.63 -2.44
CA LEU A 113 16.48 4.81 -2.75
C LEU A 113 16.55 3.59 -1.82
N TRP A 114 16.27 3.79 -0.53
CA TRP A 114 16.14 2.70 0.44
C TRP A 114 15.06 1.70 0.00
N TYR A 115 13.87 2.19 -0.35
CA TYR A 115 12.75 1.32 -0.74
C TYR A 115 13.02 0.55 -2.04
N ARG A 116 13.78 1.12 -2.97
CA ARG A 116 14.24 0.41 -4.18
C ARG A 116 15.21 -0.72 -3.85
N HIS A 117 16.12 -0.50 -2.90
CA HIS A 117 17.00 -1.56 -2.41
C HIS A 117 16.18 -2.64 -1.69
N ALA A 118 15.34 -2.25 -0.73
CA ALA A 118 14.54 -3.16 0.09
C ALA A 118 13.64 -4.06 -0.76
N HIS A 119 13.01 -3.51 -1.81
CA HIS A 119 12.20 -4.29 -2.74
C HIS A 119 12.98 -5.44 -3.42
N LYS A 120 14.26 -5.23 -3.72
CA LYS A 120 15.11 -6.22 -4.40
C LYS A 120 15.83 -7.15 -3.45
N CYS A 121 16.18 -6.66 -2.26
CA CYS A 121 17.09 -7.35 -1.34
C CYS A 121 16.35 -8.05 -0.20
N HIS A 122 15.33 -7.42 0.40
CA HIS A 122 14.71 -7.94 1.62
C HIS A 122 13.82 -9.14 1.28
N ILE A 123 14.00 -10.22 2.03
CA ILE A 123 13.16 -11.41 1.93
C ILE A 123 12.06 -11.29 2.98
N TYR A 124 10.80 -11.37 2.56
CA TYR A 124 9.65 -11.36 3.45
C TYR A 124 8.77 -12.58 3.24
N ASP A 125 8.24 -13.10 4.35
CA ASP A 125 7.22 -14.12 4.30
C ASP A 125 5.88 -13.54 3.85
N LYS A 126 5.17 -14.31 3.02
CA LYS A 126 3.79 -13.99 2.65
C LYS A 126 2.89 -14.38 3.82
N PRO A 127 2.14 -13.44 4.42
CA PRO A 127 1.20 -13.78 5.47
C PRO A 127 0.11 -14.71 4.93
N LYS A 128 -0.35 -15.63 5.79
CA LYS A 128 -1.35 -16.64 5.42
C LYS A 128 -2.68 -15.95 5.08
N PRO A 129 -3.34 -16.34 3.97
CA PRO A 129 -4.67 -15.81 3.64
C PRO A 129 -5.68 -16.25 4.70
N LYS A 130 -6.74 -15.46 4.88
CA LYS A 130 -7.85 -15.81 5.78
C LYS A 130 -8.41 -17.17 5.39
N ALA A 131 -8.41 -18.13 6.33
CA ALA A 131 -9.25 -19.30 6.20
C ALA A 131 -10.71 -18.81 6.14
N SER A 132 -11.40 -19.10 5.06
CA SER A 132 -12.82 -18.76 4.90
C SER A 132 -13.63 -19.48 5.97
N GLN A 133 -13.94 -18.82 7.07
CA GLN A 133 -15.07 -19.23 7.91
C GLN A 133 -16.33 -18.96 7.09
N GLN A 134 -16.82 -19.99 6.38
CA GLN A 134 -18.21 -20.02 5.94
C GLN A 134 -19.08 -20.07 7.20
N SER A 135 -19.48 -18.91 7.71
CA SER A 135 -20.59 -18.84 8.64
C SER A 135 -21.86 -19.14 7.85
N ASN A 136 -22.41 -20.34 8.01
CA ASN A 136 -23.80 -20.65 7.68
C ASN A 136 -24.69 -19.65 8.43
N GLN A 137 -25.15 -18.60 7.76
CA GLN A 137 -26.24 -17.78 8.27
C GLN A 137 -27.54 -18.47 7.87
N SER A 138 -28.03 -19.30 8.78
CA SER A 138 -29.43 -19.72 8.80
C SER A 138 -30.31 -18.47 8.97
N ASN A 139 -31.02 -18.11 7.89
CA ASN A 139 -32.11 -17.14 7.92
C ASN A 139 -33.11 -17.54 9.02
N THR A 140 -33.28 -16.69 10.03
CA THR A 140 -34.45 -16.74 10.90
C THR A 140 -34.98 -15.32 11.02
N MET A 141 -36.11 -15.04 10.35
CA MET A 141 -36.88 -13.81 10.54
C MET A 141 -37.51 -13.82 11.94
N PRO A 142 -37.49 -12.71 12.69
CA PRO A 142 -38.37 -12.58 13.84
C PRO A 142 -39.79 -12.22 13.37
N GLN A 143 -40.76 -13.06 13.72
CA GLN A 143 -42.18 -12.74 13.66
C GLN A 143 -42.49 -11.73 14.78
N SER A 144 -43.13 -10.61 14.43
CA SER A 144 -43.67 -9.66 15.40
C SER A 144 -45.02 -10.15 15.91
N THR A 145 -45.11 -10.38 17.21
CA THR A 145 -46.35 -10.50 17.97
C THR A 145 -46.79 -9.13 18.47
N HIS A 146 -47.96 -8.65 18.04
CA HIS A 146 -49.11 -8.20 18.85
C HIS A 146 -50.10 -7.41 17.99
#